data_AF-A0A7L2R3Q2-F1
#
_entry.id   AF-A0A7L2R3Q2-F1
#
_cell.length_a   1.000
_cell.length_b   1.000
_cell.length_c   1.000
_cell.angle_alpha   90.00
_cell.angle_beta   90.00
_cell.angle_gamma   90.00
#
_symmetry.space_group_name_H-M   'P 1'
#
loop_
_entity.id
_entity.type
_entity.pdbx_description
1 polymer ?
#
loop_
_entity_poly.entity_id
_entity_poly.type
_entity_poly.pdbx_seq_one_letter_code
_entity_poly.pdbx_strand_id
1 'polypeptide(L)'
;ATPRCSARQLVREALERYGLDPDDFGSFALCDVVGRPAGPAGGWLGEHLREVGDWERPLLLQELWKPRPGWARRFEIRRRQELPRDGDDGEGERG
;
A
#
# COMPACT_ATOMS: atom_id res chain seq x y z
N ALA A 1 -0.29 16.22 -1.76
CA ALA A 1 -1.46 15.38 -2.06
C ALA A 1 -2.79 15.99 -1.60
N THR A 2 -3.87 15.84 -2.39
CA THR A 2 -5.26 16.23 -2.08
C THR A 2 -6.21 15.04 -2.24
N PRO A 3 -7.43 15.02 -1.65
CA PRO A 3 -8.37 13.90 -1.77
C PRO A 3 -8.74 13.48 -3.20
N ARG A 4 -8.52 14.35 -4.20
CA ARG A 4 -8.79 14.07 -5.61
C ARG A 4 -7.62 13.39 -6.35
N CYS A 5 -6.44 13.31 -5.74
CA CYS A 5 -5.26 12.71 -6.37
C CYS A 5 -5.47 11.21 -6.58
N SER A 6 -5.12 10.72 -7.76
CA SER A 6 -5.13 9.28 -8.05
C SER A 6 -3.91 8.58 -7.47
N ALA A 7 -3.97 7.25 -7.28
CA ALA A 7 -2.82 6.46 -6.82
C ALA A 7 -1.59 6.70 -7.70
N ARG A 8 -1.76 6.67 -9.03
CA ARG A 8 -0.69 6.99 -9.99
C ARG A 8 -0.06 8.36 -9.73
N GLN A 9 -0.86 9.40 -9.49
CA GLN A 9 -0.32 10.75 -9.22
C GLN A 9 0.51 10.77 -7.93
N LEU A 10 0.07 10.05 -6.88
CA LEU A 10 0.79 9.96 -5.62
C LEU A 10 2.10 9.18 -5.75
N VAL A 11 2.12 8.09 -6.53
CA VAL A 11 3.35 7.33 -6.81
C VAL A 11 4.35 8.20 -7.55
N ARG A 12 3.94 8.91 -8.61
CA ARG A 12 4.84 9.84 -9.34
C ARG A 12 5.44 10.91 -8.43
N GLU A 13 4.60 11.56 -7.63
CA GLU A 13 5.01 12.59 -6.65
C GLU A 13 6.01 12.02 -5.61
N ALA A 14 5.83 10.76 -5.19
CA ALA A 14 6.74 10.12 -4.26
C ALA A 14 8.07 9.74 -4.93
N LEU A 15 8.06 9.18 -6.14
CA LEU A 15 9.28 8.86 -6.88
C LEU A 15 10.15 10.11 -7.06
N GLU A 16 9.54 11.23 -7.45
CA GLU A 16 10.23 12.52 -7.57
C GLU A 16 10.89 12.94 -6.24
N ARG A 17 10.17 12.83 -5.12
CA ARG A 17 10.70 13.15 -3.78
C ARG A 17 11.85 12.25 -3.34
N TYR A 18 11.85 11.00 -3.78
CA TYR A 18 12.93 10.05 -3.49
C TYR A 18 14.08 10.13 -4.50
N GLY A 19 14.02 11.05 -5.47
CA GLY A 19 15.06 11.21 -6.50
C GLY A 19 15.06 10.09 -7.55
N LEU A 20 13.92 9.42 -7.74
CA LEU A 20 13.70 8.39 -8.75
C LEU A 20 12.97 8.97 -9.97
N ASP A 21 13.05 8.29 -11.12
CA ASP A 21 12.35 8.68 -12.34
C ASP A 21 10.82 8.58 -12.16
N PRO A 22 10.06 9.69 -12.21
CA PRO A 22 8.62 9.66 -12.07
C PRO A 22 7.90 8.91 -13.20
N ASP A 23 8.55 8.66 -14.34
CA ASP A 23 7.99 7.90 -15.45
C ASP A 23 8.10 6.38 -15.25
N ASP A 24 8.91 5.92 -14.28
CA ASP A 24 8.96 4.52 -13.83
C ASP A 24 7.78 4.15 -12.89
N PHE A 25 6.78 5.03 -12.73
CA PHE A 25 5.63 4.77 -11.85
C PHE A 25 4.90 3.46 -12.17
N GLY A 26 4.98 2.95 -13.41
CA GLY A 26 4.38 1.67 -13.81
C GLY A 26 5.01 0.45 -13.13
N SER A 27 6.26 0.56 -12.65
CA SER A 27 6.96 -0.48 -11.89
C SER A 27 6.59 -0.52 -10.41
N PHE A 28 5.85 0.49 -9.94
CA PHE A 28 5.46 0.66 -8.54
C PHE A 28 3.95 0.62 -8.38
N ALA A 29 3.52 0.25 -7.17
CA ALA A 29 2.13 0.26 -6.76
C ALA A 29 2.01 0.96 -5.41
N LEU A 30 0.92 1.71 -5.27
CA LEU A 30 0.46 2.16 -3.96
C LEU A 30 -0.33 1.03 -3.32
N CYS A 31 0.09 0.60 -2.14
CA CYS A 31 -0.54 -0.48 -1.40
C CYS A 31 -1.26 0.07 -0.18
N ASP A 32 -2.52 -0.32 -0.01
CA ASP A 32 -3.26 -0.11 1.22
C ASP A 32 -2.96 -1.26 2.18
N VAL A 33 -2.17 -0.99 3.23
CA VAL A 33 -1.67 -2.02 4.15
C VAL A 33 -2.35 -1.88 5.50
N VAL A 34 -2.93 -2.99 5.96
CA VAL A 34 -3.62 -3.11 7.26
C VAL A 34 -2.86 -4.11 8.11
N GLY A 35 -2.66 -3.75 9.37
CA GLY A 35 -1.82 -4.52 10.28
C GLY A 35 -2.06 -4.16 11.73
N ARG A 36 -1.21 -4.65 12.61
CA ARG A 36 -1.28 -4.38 14.04
C ARG A 36 -0.03 -3.66 14.53
N PRO A 37 -0.19 -2.75 15.51
CA PRO A 37 0.96 -2.24 16.25
C PRO A 37 1.61 -3.42 17.00
N ALA A 38 2.90 -3.60 16.81
CA ALA A 38 3.66 -4.68 17.41
C ALA A 38 4.19 -4.24 18.79
N GLY A 39 3.44 -4.63 19.83
CA GLY A 39 3.87 -4.66 21.23
C GLY A 39 4.41 -3.35 21.82
N PRO A 40 4.96 -3.40 23.05
CA PRO A 40 5.51 -2.23 23.75
C PRO A 40 6.73 -1.60 23.07
N ALA A 41 7.39 -2.35 22.18
CA ALA A 41 8.57 -1.92 21.44
C ALA A 41 8.23 -1.05 20.21
N GLY A 42 6.95 -0.80 19.93
CA GLY A 42 6.52 0.19 18.93
C GLY A 42 6.69 -0.23 17.47
N GLY A 43 6.78 -1.55 17.20
CA GLY A 43 6.88 -2.05 15.83
C GLY A 43 5.56 -1.98 15.06
N TRP A 44 5.60 -2.28 13.77
CA TRP A 44 4.41 -2.44 12.94
C TRP A 44 4.53 -3.73 12.13
N LEU A 45 3.51 -4.59 12.22
CA LEU A 45 3.41 -5.79 11.38
C LEU A 45 2.24 -5.60 10.39
N GLY A 46 2.58 -5.41 9.11
CA GLY A 46 1.58 -5.44 8.04
C GLY A 46 1.12 -6.88 7.81
N GLU A 47 -0.18 -7.14 7.96
CA GLU A 47 -0.75 -8.49 7.81
C GLU A 47 -1.48 -8.65 6.48
N HIS A 48 -2.17 -7.60 6.03
CA HIS A 48 -2.94 -7.62 4.79
C HIS A 48 -2.57 -6.43 3.94
N LEU A 49 -2.50 -6.63 2.63
CA LEU A 49 -2.25 -5.58 1.67
C LEU A 49 -3.22 -5.70 0.50
N ARG A 50 -3.57 -4.54 -0.08
CA ARG A 50 -4.31 -4.46 -1.34
C ARG A 50 -3.62 -3.46 -2.25
N GLU A 51 -3.39 -3.83 -3.50
CA GLU A 51 -3.01 -2.83 -4.52
C GLU A 51 -4.14 -1.82 -4.72
N VAL A 52 -3.80 -0.53 -4.67
CA VAL A 52 -4.72 0.56 -5.00
C VAL A 52 -4.53 0.90 -6.46
N GLY A 53 -5.57 0.66 -7.25
CA GLY A 53 -5.56 0.84 -8.69
C GLY A 53 -5.21 2.27 -9.10
N ASP A 54 -4.55 2.42 -10.25
CA ASP A 54 -3.94 3.67 -10.71
C ASP A 54 -4.87 4.90 -10.69
N TRP A 55 -6.17 4.66 -10.90
CA TRP A 55 -7.22 5.68 -10.99
C TRP A 55 -8.07 5.83 -9.72
N GLU A 56 -7.88 4.97 -8.71
CA GLU A 56 -8.52 5.12 -7.40
C GLU A 56 -8.00 6.37 -6.70
N ARG A 57 -8.77 6.90 -5.74
CA ARG A 57 -8.44 8.10 -4.95
C ARG A 57 -8.06 7.68 -3.52
N PRO A 58 -6.78 7.44 -3.22
CA PRO A 58 -6.37 6.77 -1.98
C PRO A 58 -6.71 7.59 -0.72
N LEU A 59 -6.59 8.92 -0.83
CA LEU A 59 -6.92 9.81 0.27
C LEU A 59 -8.42 9.87 0.56
N LEU A 60 -9.29 9.71 -0.44
CA LEU A 60 -10.74 9.55 -0.20
C LEU A 60 -11.03 8.18 0.46
N LEU A 61 -10.36 7.12 0.01
CA LEU A 61 -10.45 5.80 0.66
C LEU A 61 -9.98 5.86 2.13
N GLN A 62 -8.99 6.69 2.46
CA GLN A 62 -8.51 6.92 3.82
C GLN A 62 -9.57 7.55 4.73
N GLU A 63 -10.35 8.46 4.18
CA GLU A 63 -11.42 9.15 4.90
C GLU A 63 -12.61 8.22 5.14
N LEU A 64 -13.03 7.48 4.12
CA LEU A 64 -14.25 6.68 4.12
C LEU A 64 -14.12 5.32 4.82
N TRP A 65 -12.91 4.76 4.90
CA TRP A 65 -12.69 3.42 5.47
C TRP A 65 -11.70 3.44 6.63
N LYS A 66 -12.14 2.94 7.79
CA LYS A 66 -11.32 2.84 9.01
C LYS A 66 -11.08 1.37 9.37
N PRO A 67 -9.87 1.01 9.81
CA PRO A 67 -9.60 -0.33 10.33
C PRO A 67 -10.46 -0.65 11.55
N ARG A 68 -10.64 -1.94 11.80
CA ARG A 68 -11.27 -2.43 13.03
C ARG A 68 -10.43 -2.01 14.26
N PRO A 69 -11.03 -1.88 15.45
CA PRO A 69 -10.27 -1.60 16.67
C PRO A 69 -9.11 -2.59 16.88
N GLY A 70 -7.94 -2.07 17.30
CA GLY A 70 -6.72 -2.85 17.44
C GLY A 70 -5.89 -3.01 16.16
N TRP A 71 -6.41 -2.54 15.02
CA TRP A 71 -5.69 -2.48 13.75
C TRP A 71 -5.32 -1.04 13.42
N ALA A 72 -4.26 -0.86 12.64
CA ALA A 72 -4.00 0.41 11.97
C ALA A 72 -3.88 0.21 10.45
N ARG A 73 -3.65 1.31 9.75
CA ARG A 73 -3.57 1.34 8.30
C ARG A 73 -2.52 2.35 7.87
N ARG A 74 -1.77 2.02 6.83
CA ARG A 74 -0.83 2.93 6.18
C ARG A 74 -0.75 2.63 4.69
N PHE A 75 -0.48 3.66 3.89
CA PHE A 75 -0.12 3.47 2.50
C PHE A 75 1.37 3.20 2.38
N GLU A 76 1.73 2.23 1.55
CA GLU A 76 3.11 1.88 1.22
C GLU A 76 3.31 1.93 -0.28
N ILE A 77 4.51 2.31 -0.72
CA ILE A 77 4.93 2.17 -2.12
C ILE A 77 5.78 0.91 -2.19
N ARG A 78 5.38 -0.01 -3.07
CA ARG A 78 6.09 -1.28 -3.30
C ARG A 78 6.35 -1.46 -4.79
N ARG A 79 7.33 -2.28 -5.14
CA ARG A 79 7.49 -2.68 -6.54
C ARG A 79 6.39 -3.68 -6.89
N ARG A 80 5.76 -3.54 -8.06
CA ARG A 80 4.68 -4.45 -8.48
C ARG A 80 5.14 -5.91 -8.56
N GLN A 81 6.42 -6.13 -8.89
CA GLN A 81 7.05 -7.45 -8.90
C GLN A 81 7.13 -8.12 -7.52
N GLU A 82 7.01 -7.36 -6.43
CA GLU A 82 7.03 -7.87 -5.04
C GLU A 82 5.61 -8.13 -4.50
N LEU A 83 4.57 -7.79 -5.27
CA LEU A 83 3.18 -7.99 -4.84
C LEU A 83 2.73 -9.43 -5.09
N PRO A 84 1.94 -10.01 -4.17
CA PRO A 84 1.22 -11.24 -4.44
C PRO A 84 0.38 -11.06 -5.70
N ARG A 85 0.49 -12.00 -6.63
CA ARG A 85 -0.40 -12.05 -7.79
C ARG A 85 -1.71 -12.69 -7.33
N ASP A 86 -2.84 -12.24 -7.87
CA ASP A 86 -4.12 -12.89 -7.63
C ASP A 86 -3.99 -14.40 -7.94
N GLY A 87 -4.06 -15.23 -6.89
CA GLY A 87 -3.86 -16.69 -6.96
C GLY A 87 -2.66 -17.26 -6.18
N ASP A 88 -1.84 -16.44 -5.51
CA ASP A 88 -0.87 -16.91 -4.51
C ASP A 88 -1.54 -17.06 -3.13
N ASP A 89 -2.60 -17.87 -3.09
CA ASP A 89 -3.17 -18.35 -1.84
C ASP A 89 -2.13 -19.34 -1.31
N GLY A 90 -1.33 -18.94 -0.32
CA GLY A 90 -0.19 -19.71 0.20
C GLY A 90 -0.51 -21.11 0.72
N GLU A 91 -0.82 -22.06 -0.18
CA GLU A 91 -0.71 -23.50 0.00
C GLU A 91 0.74 -23.92 -0.30
N GLY A 92 1.68 -23.33 0.42
CA GLY A 92 3.06 -23.78 0.51
C GLY A 92 3.37 -24.03 1.98
N GLU A 93 3.81 -25.24 2.31
CA GLU A 93 4.26 -25.67 3.65
C GLU A 93 3.19 -26.20 4.61
N ARG A 94 2.52 -27.28 4.19
CA ARG A 94 2.25 -28.43 5.08
C ARG A 94 2.74 -29.70 4.39
N GLY A 95 4.05 -29.97 4.51
CA GLY A 95 4.69 -31.23 4.18
C GLY A 95 5.48 -31.72 5.38
#